data_AF-A0A7V5YG05-F1
#
_entry.id   AF-A0A7V5YG05-F1
#
_cell.length_a   1.000
_cell.length_b   1.000
_cell.length_c   1.000
_cell.angle_alpha   90.00
_cell.angle_beta   90.00
_cell.angle_gamma   90.00
#
_symmetry.space_group_name_H-M   'P 1'
#
loop_
_entity.id
_entity.type
_entity.pdbx_description
1 polymer ?
#
loop_
_entity_poly.entity_id
_entity_poly.type
_entity_poly.pdbx_seq_one_letter_code
_entity_poly.pdbx_strand_id
1 'polypeptide(L)'
;MKKKPLAGLIGGFAVAAVAIGIVVLVIWLFIEPMSAPEQTGTVQFHVAHFNLWYQKDAAGIADRIALAKQLQHDLGELVDLLQVDPDLIPDPIDVFVHDDLSSMQSSIAKRKNPESRGGYIAPLDLLASESPR
;
A
#
# COMPACT_ATOMS: atom_id res chain seq x y z
N MET A 1 -48.23 -33.57 -6.51
CA MET A 1 -46.81 -33.40 -6.89
C MET A 1 -46.16 -32.38 -5.96
N LYS A 2 -45.33 -32.82 -5.00
CA LYS A 2 -44.60 -31.93 -4.08
C LYS A 2 -43.40 -31.34 -4.82
N LYS A 3 -43.48 -30.07 -5.23
CA LYS A 3 -42.35 -29.33 -5.81
C LYS A 3 -41.25 -29.23 -4.75
N LYS A 4 -40.06 -29.77 -5.02
CA LYS A 4 -38.90 -29.78 -4.11
C LYS A 4 -38.29 -28.36 -4.06
N PRO A 5 -38.48 -27.57 -3.00
CA PRO A 5 -37.97 -26.18 -2.94
C PRO A 5 -36.46 -26.11 -2.73
N LEU A 6 -35.82 -27.20 -2.28
CA LEU A 6 -34.38 -27.25 -2.02
C LEU A 6 -33.50 -27.11 -3.28
N ALA A 7 -33.95 -27.64 -4.42
CA ALA A 7 -33.15 -27.61 -5.66
C ALA A 7 -33.02 -26.20 -6.24
N GLY A 8 -34.06 -25.37 -6.11
CA GLY A 8 -34.02 -23.97 -6.51
C GLY A 8 -33.16 -23.10 -5.58
N LEU A 9 -33.10 -23.45 -4.30
CA LEU A 9 -32.32 -22.72 -3.30
C LEU A 9 -30.81 -22.97 -3.47
N ILE A 10 -30.41 -24.22 -3.69
CA ILE A 10 -29.00 -24.59 -3.96
C ILE A 10 -28.54 -24.05 -5.32
N GLY A 11 -29.39 -24.11 -6.35
CA GLY A 11 -29.11 -23.54 -7.66
C GLY A 11 -28.94 -22.01 -7.63
N GLY A 12 -29.78 -21.31 -6.85
CA GLY A 12 -29.66 -19.86 -6.66
C GLY A 12 -28.36 -19.46 -5.98
N PHE A 13 -27.93 -20.20 -4.95
CA PHE A 13 -26.65 -19.95 -4.27
C PHE A 13 -25.44 -20.20 -5.15
N ALA A 14 -25.45 -21.27 -5.97
CA ALA A 14 -24.35 -21.55 -6.90
C ALA A 14 -24.19 -20.45 -7.95
N VAL A 15 -25.30 -19.96 -8.53
CA VAL A 15 -25.28 -18.87 -9.51
C VAL A 15 -24.81 -17.55 -8.85
N ALA A 16 -25.28 -17.26 -7.64
CA ALA A 16 -24.83 -16.08 -6.89
C ALA A 16 -23.33 -16.14 -6.57
N ALA A 17 -22.81 -17.29 -6.16
CA ALA A 17 -21.38 -17.46 -5.89
C ALA A 17 -20.51 -17.27 -7.15
N VAL A 18 -20.96 -17.80 -8.30
CA VAL A 18 -20.28 -17.59 -9.58
C VAL A 18 -20.30 -16.11 -9.99
N ALA A 19 -21.44 -15.43 -9.85
CA ALA A 19 -21.54 -14.01 -10.15
C ALA A 19 -20.61 -13.15 -9.28
N ILE A 20 -20.57 -13.42 -7.96
CA ILE A 20 -19.65 -12.74 -7.04
C ILE A 20 -18.19 -13.02 -7.43
N GLY A 21 -17.85 -14.27 -7.74
CA GLY A 21 -16.51 -14.64 -8.18
C GLY A 21 -16.07 -13.89 -9.44
N ILE A 22 -16.97 -13.73 -10.42
CA ILE A 22 -16.71 -12.96 -11.64
C ILE A 22 -16.50 -11.47 -11.30
N VAL A 23 -17.32 -10.89 -10.42
CA VAL A 23 -17.16 -9.48 -10.02
C VAL A 23 -15.82 -9.27 -9.32
N VAL A 24 -15.44 -10.14 -8.39
CA VAL A 24 -14.14 -10.07 -7.71
C VAL A 24 -12.99 -10.18 -8.73
N LEU A 25 -13.11 -11.09 -9.70
CA LEU A 25 -12.11 -11.26 -10.76
C LEU A 25 -11.98 -9.99 -11.63
N VAL A 26 -13.10 -9.36 -11.99
CA VAL A 26 -13.09 -8.12 -12.78
C VAL A 26 -12.47 -6.96 -12.00
N ILE A 27 -12.82 -6.82 -10.71
CA ILE A 27 -12.23 -5.80 -9.84
C ILE A 27 -10.71 -5.98 -9.78
N TRP A 28 -10.25 -7.22 -9.52
CA TRP A 28 -8.85 -7.54 -9.35
C TRP A 28 -8.02 -7.42 -10.64
N LEU A 29 -8.56 -7.86 -11.78
CA LEU A 29 -7.82 -7.86 -13.06
C LEU A 29 -7.87 -6.52 -13.79
N PHE A 30 -8.92 -5.73 -13.63
CA PHE A 30 -9.13 -4.54 -14.44
C PHE A 30 -9.24 -3.24 -13.63
N ILE A 31 -9.89 -3.24 -12.48
CA ILE A 31 -10.19 -1.99 -11.76
C ILE A 31 -9.02 -1.55 -10.89
N GLU A 32 -8.48 -2.42 -10.04
CA GLU A 32 -7.33 -2.10 -9.18
C GLU A 32 -6.11 -1.56 -9.97
N PRO A 33 -5.61 -2.23 -11.02
CA PRO A 33 -4.44 -1.73 -11.76
C PRO A 33 -4.70 -0.44 -12.53
N MET A 34 -5.95 -0.14 -12.94
CA MET A 34 -6.30 1.12 -13.60
C MET A 34 -6.51 2.29 -12.64
N SER A 35 -6.79 2.01 -11.37
CA SER A 35 -7.04 3.06 -10.36
C SER A 35 -5.76 3.72 -9.84
N ALA A 36 -4.66 2.98 -9.74
CA ALA A 36 -3.36 3.49 -9.29
C ALA A 36 -2.21 2.75 -10.01
N PRO A 37 -1.97 3.02 -11.31
CA PRO A 37 -0.98 2.29 -12.10
C PRO A 37 0.44 2.38 -11.51
N GLU A 38 0.77 3.49 -10.85
CA GLU A 38 2.05 3.68 -10.14
C GLU A 38 2.25 2.75 -8.93
N GLN A 39 1.18 2.20 -8.35
CA GLN A 39 1.23 1.23 -7.24
C GLN A 39 1.30 -0.23 -7.73
N THR A 40 1.29 -0.45 -9.04
CA THR A 40 1.38 -1.81 -9.60
C THR A 40 2.71 -2.44 -9.20
N GLY A 41 2.63 -3.56 -8.49
CA GLY A 41 3.80 -4.29 -8.01
C GLY A 41 4.31 -3.84 -6.64
N THR A 42 3.59 -2.96 -5.93
CA THR A 42 3.93 -2.59 -4.55
C THR A 42 3.05 -3.28 -3.52
N VAL A 43 3.51 -3.26 -2.26
CA VAL A 43 2.78 -3.63 -1.05
C VAL A 43 2.90 -2.52 -0.03
N GLN A 44 1.82 -2.28 0.72
CA GLN A 44 1.76 -1.27 1.76
C GLN A 44 1.66 -1.95 3.13
N PHE A 45 2.44 -1.46 4.08
CA PHE A 45 2.32 -1.80 5.50
C PHE A 45 2.06 -0.52 6.30
N HIS A 46 0.90 -0.44 6.94
CA HIS A 46 0.58 0.68 7.82
C HIS A 46 1.08 0.41 9.23
N VAL A 47 1.91 1.30 9.77
CA VAL A 47 2.51 1.18 11.11
C VAL A 47 2.57 2.54 11.78
N ALA A 48 1.72 2.76 12.79
CA ALA A 48 1.55 4.05 13.47
C ALA A 48 1.33 5.19 12.45
N HIS A 49 2.16 6.24 12.47
CA HIS A 49 2.06 7.39 11.57
C HIS A 49 2.62 7.17 10.16
N PHE A 50 3.01 5.94 9.81
CA PHE A 50 3.70 5.65 8.55
C PHE A 50 2.95 4.65 7.68
N ASN A 51 2.92 4.93 6.38
CA ASN A 51 2.64 3.96 5.33
C ASN A 51 3.96 3.55 4.70
N LEU A 52 4.40 2.32 4.93
CA LEU A 52 5.61 1.78 4.33
C LEU A 52 5.28 1.06 3.03
N TRP A 53 5.78 1.59 1.91
CA TRP A 53 5.58 1.07 0.57
C TRP A 53 6.84 0.34 0.10
N TYR A 54 6.68 -0.92 -0.30
CA TYR A 54 7.75 -1.76 -0.84
C TYR A 54 7.35 -2.32 -2.20
N GLN A 55 8.32 -2.76 -3.01
CA GLN A 55 8.01 -3.68 -4.10
C GLN A 55 7.65 -5.06 -3.54
N LYS A 56 6.70 -5.77 -4.16
CA LYS A 56 6.18 -7.08 -3.68
C LYS A 56 7.28 -8.09 -3.34
N ASP A 57 8.36 -8.08 -4.10
CA ASP A 57 9.46 -9.03 -3.99
C ASP A 57 10.72 -8.41 -3.36
N ALA A 58 10.61 -7.21 -2.76
CA ALA A 58 11.74 -6.51 -2.18
C ALA A 58 12.31 -7.24 -0.96
N ALA A 59 13.63 -7.38 -0.90
CA ALA A 59 14.31 -8.03 0.22
C ALA A 59 14.11 -7.24 1.53
N GLY A 60 14.05 -5.90 1.43
CA GLY A 60 13.85 -5.00 2.57
C GLY A 60 12.54 -5.20 3.34
N ILE A 61 11.56 -5.97 2.82
CA ILE A 61 10.32 -6.29 3.53
C ILE A 61 10.59 -7.06 4.84
N ALA A 62 11.66 -7.85 4.88
CA ALA A 62 12.02 -8.64 6.06
C ALA A 62 12.33 -7.75 7.28
N ASP A 63 12.96 -6.59 7.05
CA ASP A 63 13.42 -5.68 8.11
C ASP A 63 12.42 -4.55 8.41
N ARG A 64 11.22 -4.58 7.81
CA ARG A 64 10.21 -3.52 7.94
C ARG A 64 9.86 -3.14 9.39
N ILE A 65 9.88 -4.11 10.31
CA ILE A 65 9.56 -3.86 11.73
C ILE A 65 10.68 -3.05 12.39
N ALA A 66 11.93 -3.34 12.05
CA ALA A 66 13.07 -2.58 12.56
C ALA A 66 13.06 -1.15 12.01
N LEU A 67 12.81 -1.00 10.70
CA LEU A 67 12.68 0.31 10.07
C LEU A 67 11.53 1.14 10.68
N ALA A 68 10.36 0.55 10.87
CA ALA A 68 9.22 1.25 11.46
C ALA A 68 9.51 1.77 12.87
N LYS A 69 10.21 0.97 13.70
CA LYS A 69 10.64 1.39 15.04
C LYS A 69 11.64 2.54 14.97
N GLN A 70 12.60 2.48 14.05
CA GLN A 70 13.58 3.54 13.85
C GLN A 70 12.90 4.84 13.43
N LEU A 71 11.99 4.80 12.45
CA LEU A 71 11.23 5.96 11.99
C LEU A 71 10.38 6.58 13.09
N GLN A 72 9.72 5.78 13.93
CA GLN A 72 8.95 6.28 15.08
C GLN A 72 9.84 6.98 16.11
N HIS A 73 11.00 6.38 16.40
CA HIS A 73 11.97 6.97 17.32
C HIS A 73 12.50 8.30 16.79
N ASP A 74 12.95 8.34 15.54
CA ASP A 74 13.53 9.54 14.93
C ASP A 74 12.47 10.65 14.75
N LEU A 75 11.23 10.31 14.42
CA LEU A 75 10.13 11.29 14.39
C LEU A 75 9.88 11.88 15.78
N GLY A 76 9.87 11.07 16.83
CA GLY A 76 9.74 11.53 18.20
C GLY A 76 10.88 12.47 18.62
N GLU A 77 12.12 12.09 18.34
CA GLU A 77 13.28 12.96 18.60
C GLU A 77 13.18 14.29 17.84
N LEU A 78 12.73 14.26 16.59
CA LEU A 78 12.61 15.46 15.76
C LEU A 78 11.50 16.40 16.27
N VAL A 79 10.36 15.83 16.68
CA VAL A 79 9.25 16.57 17.32
C VAL A 79 9.74 17.31 18.56
N ASP A 80 10.43 16.59 19.45
CA ASP A 80 10.95 17.15 20.69
C ASP A 80 12.00 18.24 20.43
N LEU A 81 12.89 18.00 19.47
CA LEU A 81 13.96 18.93 19.12
C LEU A 81 13.44 20.23 18.49
N LEU A 82 12.47 20.11 17.58
CA LEU A 82 11.91 21.24 16.83
C LEU A 82 10.74 21.91 17.56
N GLN A 83 10.25 21.32 18.67
CA GLN A 83 9.08 21.78 19.41
C GLN A 83 7.86 21.97 18.50
N VAL A 84 7.67 21.04 17.58
CA VAL A 84 6.53 21.04 16.65
C VAL A 84 5.33 20.43 17.35
N ASP A 85 4.15 21.03 17.17
CA ASP A 85 2.89 20.43 17.61
C ASP A 85 2.64 19.12 16.83
N PRO A 86 2.53 17.96 17.49
CA PRO A 86 2.30 16.69 16.83
C PRO A 86 1.06 16.69 15.93
N ASP A 87 0.03 17.46 16.26
CA ASP A 87 -1.22 17.53 15.48
C ASP A 87 -1.04 18.23 14.13
N LEU A 88 0.08 18.93 13.91
CA LEU A 88 0.43 19.57 12.65
C LEU A 88 1.24 18.66 11.72
N ILE A 89 1.66 17.48 12.20
CA ILE A 89 2.42 16.53 11.40
C ILE A 89 1.46 15.77 10.47
N PRO A 90 1.74 15.71 9.16
CA PRO A 90 0.92 14.94 8.25
C PRO A 90 0.85 13.47 8.68
N ASP A 91 -0.37 12.93 8.79
CA ASP A 91 -0.62 11.53 9.13
C ASP A 91 -1.61 10.92 8.12
N PRO A 92 -1.26 9.83 7.43
CA PRO A 92 0.03 9.11 7.48
C PRO A 92 1.13 9.74 6.61
N ILE A 93 2.39 9.51 6.98
CA ILE A 93 3.58 9.80 6.16
C ILE A 93 3.85 8.60 5.24
N ASP A 94 3.85 8.82 3.94
CA ASP A 94 4.16 7.77 2.95
C ASP A 94 5.67 7.60 2.77
N VAL A 95 6.21 6.44 3.16
CA VAL A 95 7.63 6.09 3.04
C VAL A 95 7.81 4.97 2.01
N PHE A 96 8.51 5.26 0.92
CA PHE A 96 8.84 4.32 -0.15
C PHE A 96 10.23 3.76 0.08
N VAL A 97 10.31 2.44 0.28
CA VAL A 97 11.56 1.74 0.54
C VAL A 97 11.96 0.94 -0.70
N HIS A 98 13.18 1.18 -1.15
CA HIS A 98 13.72 0.67 -2.41
C HIS A 98 14.98 -0.15 -2.15
N ASP A 99 15.11 -1.31 -2.80
CA ASP A 99 16.33 -2.13 -2.63
C ASP A 99 17.55 -1.49 -3.31
N ASP A 100 17.33 -0.70 -4.37
CA ASP A 100 18.39 -0.05 -5.13
C ASP A 100 17.99 1.31 -5.73
N LEU A 101 18.99 2.08 -6.15
CA LEU A 101 18.81 3.42 -6.72
C LEU A 101 17.99 3.45 -8.02
N SER A 102 18.12 2.42 -8.87
CA SER A 102 17.39 2.34 -10.14
C SER A 102 15.89 2.17 -9.88
N SER A 103 15.55 1.32 -8.91
CA SER A 103 14.19 1.08 -8.45
C SER A 103 13.56 2.35 -7.83
N MET A 104 14.34 3.09 -7.03
CA MET A 104 13.94 4.38 -6.46
C MET A 104 13.64 5.41 -7.55
N GLN A 105 14.57 5.61 -8.49
CA GLN A 105 14.40 6.55 -9.60
C GLN A 105 13.18 6.20 -10.45
N SER A 106 12.97 4.90 -10.71
CA SER A 106 11.81 4.41 -11.45
C SER A 106 10.50 4.68 -10.71
N SER A 107 10.48 4.47 -9.39
CA SER A 107 9.30 4.78 -8.55
C SER A 107 8.99 6.28 -8.53
N ILE A 108 10.01 7.13 -8.36
CA ILE A 108 9.87 8.59 -8.39
C ILE A 108 9.33 9.04 -9.75
N ALA A 109 9.86 8.50 -10.85
CA ALA A 109 9.41 8.83 -12.20
C ALA A 109 7.93 8.44 -12.42
N LYS A 110 7.50 7.28 -11.92
CA LYS A 110 6.10 6.85 -11.98
C LYS A 110 5.17 7.78 -11.20
N ARG A 111 5.55 8.15 -9.97
CA ARG A 111 4.73 9.01 -9.09
C ARG A 111 4.67 10.47 -9.53
N LYS A 112 5.65 10.93 -10.33
CA LYS A 112 5.66 12.28 -10.94
C LYS A 112 5.03 12.32 -12.33
N ASN A 113 4.62 11.18 -12.88
CA ASN A 113 3.98 11.12 -14.19
C ASN A 113 2.62 11.86 -14.14
N PRO A 114 2.27 12.71 -15.12
CA PRO A 114 0.94 13.31 -15.25
C PRO A 114 -0.24 12.32 -15.24
N GLU A 115 0.00 11.06 -15.60
CA GLU A 115 -0.99 9.98 -15.56
C GLU A 115 -1.13 9.33 -14.17
N SER A 116 -0.27 9.70 -13.20
CA SER A 116 -0.33 9.18 -11.84
C SER A 116 -1.60 9.67 -11.13
N ARG A 117 -2.26 8.76 -10.42
CA ARG A 117 -3.55 9.03 -9.77
C ARG A 117 -3.49 8.94 -8.24
N GLY A 118 -2.39 8.43 -7.70
CA GLY A 118 -2.13 8.32 -6.28
C GLY A 118 -1.92 9.68 -5.62
N GLY A 119 -2.69 9.94 -4.56
CA GLY A 119 -2.38 11.00 -3.60
C GLY A 119 -1.42 10.44 -2.55
N TYR A 120 -0.22 11.00 -2.48
CA TYR A 120 0.76 10.66 -1.42
C TYR A 120 0.93 11.85 -0.50
N ILE A 121 0.92 11.58 0.80
CA ILE A 121 1.05 12.59 1.85
C ILE A 121 2.51 12.55 2.34
N ALA A 122 3.21 13.67 2.16
CA ALA A 122 4.62 13.84 2.54
C ALA A 122 5.53 12.66 2.12
N PRO A 123 5.61 12.32 0.81
CA PRO A 123 6.35 11.16 0.35
C PRO A 123 7.85 11.24 0.69
N LEU A 124 8.35 10.24 1.39
CA LEU A 124 9.77 10.02 1.68
C LEU A 124 10.27 8.81 0.88
N ASP A 125 11.40 8.92 0.21
CA ASP A 125 12.05 7.79 -0.49
C ASP A 125 13.34 7.41 0.25
N LEU A 126 13.49 6.12 0.55
CA LEU A 126 14.65 5.57 1.25
C LEU A 126 15.19 4.35 0.49
N LEU A 127 16.51 4.20 0.44
CA LEU A 127 17.09 2.90 0.13
C LEU A 127 17.00 1.98 1.35
N ALA A 128 16.81 0.68 1.15
CA ALA A 128 16.74 -0.32 2.21
C ALA A 128 18.03 -0.37 3.05
N SER A 129 19.17 0.06 2.48
CA SER A 129 20.47 0.17 3.15
C SER A 129 20.73 1.55 3.75
N GLU A 130 19.88 2.54 3.51
CA GLU A 130 20.03 3.89 4.06
C GLU A 130 19.42 3.99 5.46
N SER A 131 20.14 4.71 6.33
CA SER A 131 19.60 5.12 7.61
C SER A 131 18.66 6.31 7.39
N PRO A 132 17.46 6.34 8.01
CA PRO A 132 16.54 7.47 7.89
C PRO A 132 16.99 8.75 8.66
N ARG A 133 18.15 8.72 9.31
CA ARG A 133 18.78 9.85 10.03
C ARG A 133 19.61 10.75 9.15
#